data_AF-A0A5B6UJX9-F1
#
_entry.id   AF-A0A5B6UJX9-F1
#
_cell.length_a   1.000
_cell.length_b   1.000
_cell.length_c   1.000
_cell.angle_alpha   90.00
_cell.angle_beta   90.00
_cell.angle_gamma   90.00
#
_symmetry.space_group_name_H-M   'P 1'
#
loop_
_entity.id
_entity.type
_entity.pdbx_description
1 polymer ?
#
loop_
_entity_poly.entity_id
_entity_poly.type
_entity_poly.pdbx_seq_one_letter_code
_entity_poly.pdbx_strand_id
1 'polypeptide(L)'
;MLSKFTKHLIITAKLKALHLLLIFFSSAALEVEVGGGRKVSDFSTVRMLYTIGIRGIFWRFELHRGGQKLLIPILLSRDLNPVLATGAFVVPTSIYFILKKFVFKPYYLKREKQKALENMERTATQVQEARKAAAKAQQLLENVANRKRNKQQETGGLVITKAIYGNHKALKKRDELRETNDELASQVLDVTLPLNFLVNDSGQLKLHDGVKKSGIMGFCDPCPGEPKQLHVEYTYHGESYEVAVDDYEELIIPQIAHRV
;
A
#
# COMPACT_ATOMS: atom_id res chain seq x y z
N MET A 1 2.37 -9.51 -4.15
CA MET A 1 2.07 -10.02 -2.79
C MET A 1 3.23 -9.95 -1.80
N LEU A 2 4.49 -9.76 -2.22
CA LEU A 2 5.67 -9.78 -1.35
C LEU A 2 5.95 -8.51 -0.52
N SER A 3 5.25 -7.39 -0.78
CA SER A 3 5.48 -6.10 -0.08
C SER A 3 4.70 -5.95 1.24
N LYS A 4 3.53 -6.58 1.38
CA LYS A 4 2.76 -6.56 2.63
C LYS A 4 3.34 -7.49 3.69
N PHE A 5 3.99 -8.59 3.27
CA PHE A 5 4.70 -9.48 4.19
C PHE A 5 5.98 -8.86 4.74
N THR A 6 6.71 -8.03 3.97
CA THR A 6 7.90 -7.33 4.48
C THR A 6 7.55 -6.26 5.50
N LYS A 7 6.41 -5.55 5.35
CA LYS A 7 5.97 -4.58 6.36
C LYS A 7 5.45 -5.23 7.64
N HIS A 8 4.76 -6.37 7.55
CA HIS A 8 4.43 -7.15 8.75
C HIS A 8 5.67 -7.80 9.38
N LEU A 9 6.65 -8.23 8.59
CA LEU A 9 7.91 -8.78 9.12
C LEU A 9 8.78 -7.70 9.79
N ILE A 10 8.73 -6.44 9.32
CA ILE A 10 9.43 -5.31 9.96
C ILE A 10 8.74 -4.86 11.27
N ILE A 11 7.43 -5.02 11.39
CA ILE A 11 6.70 -4.72 12.64
C ILE A 11 6.80 -5.88 13.65
N THR A 12 7.15 -7.09 13.19
CA THR A 12 7.27 -8.29 14.03
C THR A 12 8.71 -8.76 14.27
N ALA A 13 9.74 -8.10 13.70
CA ALA A 13 11.15 -8.47 13.86
C ALA A 13 11.94 -7.46 14.71
N LYS A 14 11.79 -7.60 16.03
CA LYS A 14 12.82 -7.44 17.09
C LYS A 14 12.14 -7.25 18.44
N LEU A 15 11.23 -8.17 18.78
CA LEU A 15 10.83 -8.39 20.16
C LEU A 15 11.90 -9.26 20.86
N LYS A 16 13.16 -8.81 20.86
CA LYS A 16 14.16 -9.30 21.83
C LYS A 16 14.19 -8.29 22.97
N ALA A 17 13.14 -8.29 23.78
CA ALA A 17 13.36 -8.01 25.21
C ALA A 17 14.10 -9.26 25.71
N LEU A 18 15.40 -9.31 25.47
CA LEU A 18 16.25 -10.37 25.98
C LEU A 18 16.23 -10.19 27.50
N HIS A 19 15.35 -10.92 28.17
CA HIS A 19 15.34 -11.06 29.62
C HIS A 19 16.65 -11.77 29.96
N LEU A 20 17.69 -10.98 30.18
CA LEU A 20 19.00 -11.48 30.51
C LEU A 20 19.01 -11.61 32.03
N LEU A 21 18.80 -12.83 32.51
CA LEU A 21 19.01 -13.21 33.90
C LEU A 21 20.46 -13.69 33.99
N LEU A 22 21.34 -12.84 34.51
CA LEU A 22 22.73 -13.17 34.77
C LEU A 22 22.90 -13.27 36.28
N ILE A 23 23.29 -14.46 36.73
CA ILE A 23 23.66 -14.71 38.11
C ILE A 23 25.18 -14.67 38.17
N PHE A 24 25.75 -13.67 38.84
CA PHE A 24 27.18 -13.59 39.07
C PHE A 24 27.50 -14.16 40.45
N PHE A 25 28.21 -15.29 40.48
CA PHE A 25 28.82 -15.82 41.70
C PHE A 25 30.30 -15.40 41.73
N SER A 26 30.66 -14.53 42.66
CA SER A 26 32.06 -14.24 43.00
C SER A 26 32.24 -14.35 44.50
N SER A 27 33.44 -14.73 44.95
CA SER A 27 33.74 -15.02 46.37
C SER A 27 33.48 -13.84 47.34
N ALA A 28 33.28 -12.62 46.82
CA ALA A 28 32.99 -11.42 47.60
C ALA A 28 31.64 -10.74 47.28
N ALA A 29 30.84 -11.26 46.33
CA ALA A 29 29.55 -10.65 45.96
C ALA A 29 28.59 -11.70 45.36
N LEU A 30 27.41 -11.81 45.97
CA LEU A 30 26.25 -12.48 45.37
C LEU A 30 25.35 -11.38 44.77
N GLU A 31 25.31 -11.30 43.44
CA GLU A 31 24.49 -10.35 42.70
C GLU A 31 23.65 -11.08 41.64
N VAL A 32 22.34 -10.84 41.67
CA VAL A 32 21.39 -11.30 40.64
C VAL A 32 21.04 -10.10 39.78
N GLU A 33 21.36 -10.16 38.49
CA GLU A 33 21.02 -9.14 37.52
C GLU A 33 19.90 -9.61 36.61
N VAL A 34 18.84 -8.82 36.53
CA VAL A 34 17.70 -9.05 35.64
C VAL A 34 17.49 -7.79 34.83
N GLY A 35 17.48 -7.88 33.52
CA GLY A 35 17.11 -6.72 32.72
C GLY A 35 16.96 -6.99 31.25
N GLY A 36 16.76 -5.90 30.52
CA GLY A 36 16.45 -5.93 29.11
C GLY A 36 17.00 -4.72 28.39
N GLY A 37 17.33 -4.91 27.11
CA GLY A 37 17.83 -3.85 26.26
C GLY A 37 17.11 -3.80 24.92
N ARG A 38 17.02 -2.60 24.36
CA ARG A 38 16.48 -2.37 23.02
C ARG A 38 17.42 -1.49 22.21
N LYS A 39 17.65 -1.89 20.96
CA LYS A 39 18.29 -1.04 19.96
C LYS A 39 17.29 0.04 19.52
N VAL A 40 17.62 1.30 19.82
CA VAL A 40 16.77 2.48 19.52
C VAL A 40 17.12 3.08 18.16
N SER A 41 18.40 3.00 17.77
CA SER A 41 18.92 3.45 16.46
C SER A 41 20.06 2.53 16.02
N ASP A 42 20.55 2.67 14.78
CA ASP A 42 21.60 1.83 14.19
C ASP A 42 22.90 1.79 15.01
N PHE A 43 23.18 2.87 15.75
CA PHE A 43 24.36 3.00 16.60
C PHE A 43 24.04 3.22 18.09
N SER A 44 22.78 3.03 18.51
CA SER A 44 22.37 3.29 19.89
C SER A 44 21.57 2.16 20.49
N THR A 45 22.09 1.58 21.57
CA THR A 45 21.36 0.58 22.38
C THR A 45 21.17 1.10 23.79
N VAL A 46 19.93 1.02 24.26
CA VAL A 46 19.53 1.36 25.62
C VAL A 46 19.29 0.07 26.38
N ARG A 47 19.85 -0.08 27.58
CA ARG A 47 19.62 -1.21 28.48
C ARG A 47 19.20 -0.71 29.85
N MET A 48 18.28 -1.42 30.46
CA MET A 48 17.86 -1.22 31.84
C MET A 48 18.05 -2.54 32.57
N LEU A 49 18.91 -2.53 33.58
CA LEU A 49 19.28 -3.68 34.39
C LEU A 49 18.88 -3.42 35.84
N TYR A 50 18.36 -4.44 36.49
CA TYR A 50 17.96 -4.45 37.88
C TYR A 50 18.86 -5.46 38.61
N THR A 51 19.66 -4.97 39.55
CA THR A 51 20.63 -5.78 40.29
C THR A 51 20.19 -5.88 41.75
N ILE A 52 20.00 -7.11 42.24
CA ILE A 52 19.81 -7.41 43.66
C ILE A 52 21.11 -8.02 44.18
N GLY A 53 21.73 -7.40 45.17
CA GLY A 53 22.92 -7.94 45.80
C GLY A 53 23.00 -7.69 47.29
N ILE A 54 24.01 -8.28 47.93
CA ILE A 54 24.28 -8.12 49.37
C ILE A 54 24.49 -6.64 49.74
N ARG A 55 24.94 -5.81 48.79
CA ARG A 55 25.15 -4.36 48.95
C ARG A 55 23.90 -3.51 48.65
N GLY A 56 22.77 -4.15 48.40
CA GLY A 56 21.50 -3.50 48.12
C GLY A 56 20.95 -3.71 46.72
N ILE A 57 19.95 -2.92 46.39
CA ILE A 57 19.16 -2.98 45.16
C ILE A 57 19.52 -1.79 44.27
N PHE A 58 19.90 -2.06 43.01
CA PHE A 58 20.34 -1.05 42.05
C PHE A 58 19.56 -1.12 40.75
N TRP A 59 19.30 0.04 40.14
CA TRP A 59 19.04 0.14 38.71
C TRP A 59 20.29 0.60 38.00
N ARG A 60 20.62 -0.06 36.90
CA ARG A 60 21.71 0.33 36.02
C ARG A 60 21.14 0.64 34.64
N PHE A 61 21.25 1.90 34.25
CA PHE A 61 20.90 2.35 32.90
C PHE A 61 22.16 2.38 32.05
N GLU A 62 22.20 1.57 30.99
CA GLU A 62 23.32 1.53 30.05
C GLU A 62 22.90 2.15 28.71
N LEU A 63 23.65 3.16 28.27
CA LEU A 63 23.54 3.73 26.94
C LEU A 63 24.84 3.43 26.20
N HIS A 64 24.76 2.60 25.16
CA HIS A 64 25.89 2.39 24.26
C HIS A 64 25.69 3.21 22.99
N ARG A 65 26.61 4.12 22.69
CA ARG A 65 26.59 4.94 21.48
C ARG A 65 28.01 5.10 20.92
N GLY A 66 28.23 4.65 19.68
CA GLY A 66 29.49 4.89 18.95
C GLY A 66 30.76 4.42 19.67
N GLY A 67 30.70 3.28 20.37
CA GLY A 67 31.83 2.74 21.14
C GLY A 67 31.93 3.22 22.60
N GLN A 68 31.18 4.26 22.98
CA GLN A 68 31.13 4.74 24.36
C GLN A 68 29.99 4.06 25.14
N LYS A 69 30.26 3.64 26.37
CA LYS A 69 29.28 3.07 27.31
C LYS A 69 29.05 4.05 28.45
N LEU A 70 27.88 4.69 28.49
CA LEU A 70 27.44 5.50 29.63
C LEU A 70 26.59 4.62 30.56
N LEU A 71 27.06 4.45 31.79
CA LEU A 71 26.40 3.68 32.85
C LEU A 71 25.95 4.63 33.95
N ILE A 72 24.64 4.69 34.23
CA ILE A 72 24.08 5.46 35.33
C ILE A 72 23.50 4.49 36.36
N PRO A 73 24.22 4.21 37.47
CA PRO A 73 23.70 3.40 38.57
C PRO A 73 22.85 4.26 39.52
N ILE A 74 21.63 3.82 39.79
CA ILE A 74 20.72 4.41 40.78
C ILE A 74 20.56 3.40 41.92
N LEU A 75 21.01 3.77 43.12
CA LEU A 75 20.81 2.98 44.34
C LEU A 75 19.38 3.21 44.84
N LEU A 76 18.58 2.15 44.92
CA LEU A 76 17.21 2.20 45.42
C LEU A 76 17.15 1.95 46.93
N SER A 77 17.85 0.94 47.40
CA SER A 77 17.89 0.55 48.82
C SER A 77 19.20 -0.13 49.15
N ARG A 78 19.73 0.13 50.34
CA ARG A 78 20.90 -0.59 50.89
C ARG A 78 20.49 -1.90 51.55
N ASP A 79 19.26 -1.96 52.05
CA ASP A 79 18.70 -3.13 52.71
C ASP A 79 17.88 -3.98 51.74
N LEU A 80 17.99 -5.30 51.91
CA LEU A 80 17.23 -6.30 51.16
C LEU A 80 15.79 -6.39 51.70
N ASN A 81 14.98 -5.38 51.35
CA ASN A 81 13.56 -5.40 51.67
C ASN A 81 12.75 -5.97 50.47
N PRO A 82 12.01 -7.08 50.67
CA PRO A 82 11.27 -7.75 49.60
C PRO A 82 10.17 -6.87 48.96
N VAL A 83 9.58 -5.93 49.72
CA VAL A 83 8.56 -5.00 49.22
C VAL A 83 9.18 -4.02 48.22
N LEU A 84 10.33 -3.43 48.59
CA LEU A 84 11.09 -2.52 47.72
C LEU A 84 11.66 -3.25 46.49
N ALA A 85 12.11 -4.48 46.66
CA ALA A 85 12.59 -5.31 45.55
C ALA A 85 11.48 -5.58 44.52
N THR A 86 10.30 -5.97 45.00
CA THR A 86 9.13 -6.22 44.14
C THR A 86 8.65 -4.94 43.46
N GLY A 87 8.56 -3.84 44.21
CA GLY A 87 8.18 -2.53 43.66
C GLY A 87 9.13 -2.03 42.57
N ALA A 88 10.44 -2.22 42.75
CA ALA A 88 11.46 -1.84 41.78
C ALA A 88 11.38 -2.62 40.45
N PHE A 89 10.72 -3.79 40.43
CA PHE A 89 10.46 -4.54 39.21
C PHE A 89 9.09 -4.21 38.60
N VAL A 90 8.06 -4.12 39.43
CA VAL A 90 6.67 -3.91 38.99
C VAL A 90 6.46 -2.49 38.46
N VAL A 91 7.01 -1.47 39.12
CA VAL A 91 6.75 -0.07 38.75
C VAL A 91 7.19 0.27 37.31
N PRO A 92 8.44 -0.02 36.87
CA PRO A 92 8.86 0.29 35.50
C PRO A 92 8.10 -0.53 34.44
N THR A 93 7.75 -1.78 34.74
CA THR A 93 7.03 -2.66 33.81
C THR A 93 5.58 -2.23 33.63
N SER A 94 4.89 -1.86 34.73
CA SER A 94 3.55 -1.27 34.69
C SER A 94 3.52 0.05 33.94
N ILE A 95 4.45 0.97 34.23
CA ILE A 95 4.58 2.26 33.52
C ILE A 95 4.77 2.03 32.01
N TYR A 96 5.67 1.13 31.63
CA TYR A 96 5.88 0.77 30.23
C TYR A 96 4.59 0.26 29.56
N PHE A 97 3.85 -0.63 30.24
CA PHE A 97 2.62 -1.20 29.70
C PHE A 97 1.53 -0.14 29.51
N ILE A 98 1.35 0.75 30.49
CA ILE A 98 0.39 1.85 30.44
C ILE A 98 0.71 2.79 29.28
N LEU A 99 1.95 3.28 29.19
CA LEU A 99 2.39 4.16 28.10
C LEU A 99 2.19 3.52 26.73
N LYS A 100 2.59 2.26 26.57
CA LYS A 100 2.46 1.51 25.32
C LYS A 100 1.00 1.38 24.88
N LYS A 101 0.10 1.01 25.80
CA LYS A 101 -1.29 0.71 25.49
C LYS A 101 -2.13 1.97 25.30
N PHE A 102 -1.95 2.97 26.16
CA PHE A 102 -2.81 4.16 26.20
C PHE A 102 -2.27 5.38 25.47
N VAL A 103 -0.96 5.51 25.25
CA VAL A 103 -0.39 6.69 24.60
C VAL A 103 0.10 6.34 23.20
N PHE A 104 1.02 5.38 23.08
CA PHE A 104 1.64 5.06 21.80
C PHE A 104 0.65 4.45 20.81
N LYS A 105 -0.10 3.40 21.21
CA LYS A 105 -1.05 2.74 20.31
C LYS A 105 -2.08 3.69 19.67
N PRO A 106 -2.82 4.54 20.43
CA PRO A 106 -3.79 5.43 19.80
C PRO A 106 -3.13 6.52 18.94
N TYR A 107 -1.94 6.99 19.32
CA TYR A 107 -1.21 7.99 18.52
C TYR A 107 -0.81 7.44 17.13
N TYR A 108 -0.23 6.24 17.06
CA TYR A 108 0.17 5.63 15.79
C TYR A 108 -1.05 5.35 14.89
N LEU A 109 -2.13 4.79 15.47
CA LEU A 109 -3.34 4.51 14.72
C LEU A 109 -3.99 5.79 14.15
N LYS A 110 -4.01 6.89 14.93
CA LYS A 110 -4.51 8.19 14.42
C LYS A 110 -3.66 8.71 13.28
N ARG A 111 -2.33 8.61 13.38
CA ARG A 111 -1.39 9.07 12.35
C ARG A 111 -1.49 8.24 11.07
N GLU A 112 -1.71 6.93 11.18
CA GLU A 112 -1.95 6.07 10.02
C GLU A 112 -3.25 6.41 9.32
N LYS A 113 -4.32 6.65 10.08
CA LYS A 113 -5.62 7.10 9.53
C LYS A 113 -5.49 8.44 8.81
N GLN A 114 -4.82 9.43 9.41
CA GLN A 114 -4.60 10.73 8.76
C GLN A 114 -3.80 10.61 7.47
N LYS A 115 -2.71 9.83 7.47
CA LYS A 115 -1.94 9.56 6.25
C LYS A 115 -2.76 8.84 5.18
N ALA A 116 -3.64 7.92 5.57
CA ALA A 116 -4.52 7.25 4.62
C ALA A 116 -5.50 8.24 3.97
N LEU A 117 -6.11 9.13 4.76
CA LEU A 117 -7.00 10.18 4.26
C LEU A 117 -6.26 11.16 3.34
N GLU A 118 -5.10 11.68 3.76
CA GLU A 118 -4.27 12.57 2.92
C GLU A 118 -3.87 11.91 1.60
N ASN A 119 -3.54 10.62 1.62
CA ASN A 119 -3.23 9.88 0.39
C ASN A 119 -4.46 9.72 -0.49
N MET A 120 -5.64 9.43 0.09
CA MET A 120 -6.89 9.32 -0.67
C MET A 120 -7.27 10.65 -1.34
N GLU A 121 -7.16 11.77 -0.61
CA GLU A 121 -7.42 13.11 -1.14
C GLU A 121 -6.46 13.47 -2.28
N ARG A 122 -5.17 13.23 -2.11
CA ARG A 122 -4.16 13.47 -3.16
C ARG A 122 -4.38 12.59 -4.38
N THR A 123 -4.76 11.33 -4.18
CA THR A 123 -5.08 10.44 -5.30
C THR A 123 -6.35 10.91 -6.02
N ALA A 124 -7.38 11.35 -5.29
CA ALA A 124 -8.61 11.84 -5.90
C ALA A 124 -8.38 13.08 -6.77
N THR A 125 -7.60 14.05 -6.30
CA THR A 125 -7.27 15.25 -7.10
C THR A 125 -6.47 14.90 -8.36
N GLN A 126 -5.47 14.02 -8.24
CA GLN A 126 -4.69 13.54 -9.38
C GLN A 126 -5.55 12.83 -10.42
N VAL A 127 -6.48 11.97 -9.99
CA VAL A 127 -7.40 11.27 -10.91
C VAL A 127 -8.32 12.26 -11.61
N GLN A 128 -8.82 13.29 -10.92
CA GLN A 128 -9.67 14.32 -11.54
C GLN A 128 -8.91 15.14 -12.59
N GLU A 129 -7.67 15.52 -12.31
CA GLU A 129 -6.81 16.23 -13.27
C GLU A 129 -6.49 15.34 -14.48
N ALA A 130 -6.13 14.09 -14.26
CA ALA A 130 -5.85 13.12 -15.32
C ALA A 130 -7.10 12.87 -16.19
N ARG A 131 -8.29 12.81 -15.59
CA ARG A 131 -9.57 12.72 -16.32
C ARG A 131 -9.83 13.94 -17.20
N LYS A 132 -9.62 15.14 -16.66
CA LYS A 132 -9.78 16.38 -17.43
C LYS A 132 -8.78 16.42 -18.59
N ALA A 133 -7.54 15.98 -18.38
CA ALA A 133 -6.54 15.88 -19.44
C ALA A 133 -6.92 14.85 -20.51
N ALA A 134 -7.40 13.67 -20.11
CA ALA A 134 -7.89 12.64 -21.03
C ALA A 134 -9.10 13.15 -21.84
N ALA A 135 -10.08 13.79 -21.21
CA ALA A 135 -11.25 14.37 -21.88
C ALA A 135 -10.85 15.44 -22.91
N LYS A 136 -9.90 16.32 -22.58
CA LYS A 136 -9.35 17.29 -23.55
C LYS A 136 -8.66 16.59 -24.72
N ALA A 137 -7.87 15.54 -24.46
CA ALA A 137 -7.25 14.75 -25.52
C ALA A 137 -8.31 14.06 -26.41
N GLN A 138 -9.40 13.53 -25.83
CA GLN A 138 -10.51 12.95 -26.58
C GLN A 138 -11.17 13.98 -27.51
N GLN A 139 -11.42 15.19 -27.01
CA GLN A 139 -11.97 16.28 -27.84
C GLN A 139 -11.06 16.63 -29.03
N LEU A 140 -9.74 16.65 -28.83
CA LEU A 140 -8.79 16.88 -29.92
C LEU A 140 -8.81 15.77 -30.98
N LEU A 141 -9.06 14.53 -30.56
CA LEU A 141 -9.09 13.37 -31.45
C LEU A 141 -10.45 13.20 -32.17
N GLU A 142 -11.51 13.84 -31.68
CA GLU A 142 -12.89 13.59 -32.08
C GLU A 142 -13.11 13.62 -33.60
N ASN A 143 -12.66 14.68 -34.27
CA ASN A 143 -12.83 14.83 -35.71
C ASN A 143 -12.13 13.72 -36.51
N VAL A 144 -10.91 13.36 -36.11
CA VAL A 144 -10.10 12.34 -36.81
C VAL A 144 -10.66 10.95 -36.51
N ALA A 145 -11.05 10.68 -35.26
CA ALA A 145 -11.66 9.43 -34.83
C ALA A 145 -12.97 9.19 -35.59
N ASN A 146 -13.85 10.19 -35.68
CA ASN A 146 -15.13 10.09 -36.39
C ASN A 146 -14.92 9.88 -37.89
N ARG A 147 -13.96 10.58 -38.51
CA ARG A 147 -13.61 10.38 -39.92
C ARG A 147 -13.11 8.95 -40.19
N LYS A 148 -12.19 8.45 -39.35
CA LYS A 148 -11.68 7.08 -39.45
C LYS A 148 -12.79 6.05 -39.27
N ARG A 149 -13.62 6.23 -38.23
CA ARG A 149 -14.76 5.37 -37.93
C ARG A 149 -15.73 5.28 -39.11
N ASN A 150 -16.12 6.41 -39.68
CA ASN A 150 -17.06 6.44 -40.80
C ASN A 150 -16.47 5.76 -42.04
N LYS A 151 -15.18 6.01 -42.35
CA LYS A 151 -14.47 5.32 -43.43
C LYS A 151 -14.48 3.79 -43.23
N GLN A 152 -14.17 3.32 -42.01
CA GLN A 152 -14.21 1.89 -41.69
C GLN A 152 -15.63 1.34 -41.81
N GLN A 153 -16.64 2.08 -41.35
CA GLN A 153 -18.05 1.67 -41.42
C GLN A 153 -18.54 1.50 -42.86
N GLU A 154 -18.19 2.42 -43.76
CA GLU A 154 -18.52 2.33 -45.19
C GLU A 154 -17.86 1.13 -45.87
N THR A 155 -16.65 0.75 -45.44
CA THR A 155 -15.93 -0.41 -45.98
C THR A 155 -16.22 -1.73 -45.26
N GLY A 156 -17.15 -1.75 -44.29
CA GLY A 156 -17.40 -2.92 -43.45
C GLY A 156 -16.21 -3.34 -42.56
N GLY A 157 -15.28 -2.42 -42.32
CA GLY A 157 -14.09 -2.62 -41.50
C GLY A 157 -14.38 -2.58 -40.00
N LEU A 158 -13.31 -2.47 -39.20
CA LEU A 158 -13.39 -2.50 -37.74
C LEU A 158 -13.97 -1.18 -37.21
N VAL A 159 -15.09 -1.26 -36.49
CA VAL A 159 -15.72 -0.13 -35.80
C VAL A 159 -15.95 -0.48 -34.34
N ILE A 160 -15.36 0.28 -33.43
CA ILE A 160 -15.52 0.06 -32.00
C ILE A 160 -16.80 0.76 -31.56
N THR A 161 -17.77 -0.03 -31.11
CA THR A 161 -19.11 0.44 -30.73
C THR A 161 -19.12 0.97 -29.30
N LYS A 162 -18.41 0.29 -28.39
CA LYS A 162 -18.32 0.67 -26.99
C LYS A 162 -17.03 0.15 -26.40
N ALA A 163 -16.30 1.00 -25.69
CA ALA A 163 -15.10 0.57 -24.98
C ALA A 163 -14.96 1.27 -23.64
N ILE A 164 -14.72 0.48 -22.61
CA ILE A 164 -14.76 0.91 -21.23
C ILE A 164 -13.49 0.45 -20.52
N TYR A 165 -12.78 1.39 -19.92
CA TYR A 165 -11.58 1.12 -19.13
C TYR A 165 -11.80 1.50 -17.66
N GLY A 166 -11.51 0.59 -16.72
CA GLY A 166 -11.64 0.89 -15.30
C GLY A 166 -11.56 -0.32 -14.39
N ASN A 167 -12.07 -0.17 -13.18
CA ASN A 167 -12.01 -1.21 -12.15
C ASN A 167 -12.76 -2.47 -12.60
N HIS A 168 -12.09 -3.63 -12.55
CA HIS A 168 -12.67 -4.93 -12.91
C HIS A 168 -13.99 -5.25 -12.19
N LYS A 169 -14.11 -4.87 -10.90
CA LYS A 169 -15.33 -5.09 -10.11
C LYS A 169 -16.46 -4.15 -10.53
N ALA A 170 -16.12 -2.92 -10.93
CA ALA A 170 -17.11 -1.95 -11.39
C ALA A 170 -17.66 -2.36 -12.77
N LEU A 171 -16.83 -2.95 -13.64
CA LEU A 171 -17.24 -3.48 -14.93
C LEU A 171 -18.24 -4.63 -14.78
N LYS A 172 -17.89 -5.68 -14.01
CA LYS A 172 -18.77 -6.84 -13.78
C LYS A 172 -20.14 -6.47 -13.19
N LYS A 173 -20.18 -5.53 -12.25
CA LYS A 173 -21.43 -5.10 -11.62
C LYS A 173 -22.32 -4.26 -12.54
N ARG A 174 -21.75 -3.62 -13.56
CA ARG A 174 -22.51 -2.78 -14.51
C ARG A 174 -23.39 -3.63 -15.43
N ASP A 175 -22.97 -4.86 -15.71
CA ASP A 175 -23.75 -5.82 -16.50
C ASP A 175 -24.91 -6.43 -15.68
N GLU A 176 -24.77 -6.48 -14.35
CA GLU A 176 -25.75 -7.07 -13.43
C GLU A 176 -26.80 -6.08 -12.89
N LEU A 177 -26.51 -4.76 -12.82
CA LEU A 177 -27.42 -3.76 -12.27
C LEU A 177 -27.40 -2.46 -13.10
N ARG A 178 -28.51 -2.18 -13.78
CA ARG A 178 -28.74 -0.94 -14.57
C ARG A 178 -28.93 0.33 -13.73
N GLU A 179 -28.79 0.28 -12.40
CA GLU A 179 -29.12 1.42 -11.54
C GLU A 179 -28.02 1.79 -10.53
N THR A 180 -27.51 3.02 -10.73
CA THR A 180 -27.26 4.04 -9.70
C THR A 180 -26.27 3.71 -8.57
N ASN A 181 -24.97 3.71 -8.88
CA ASN A 181 -23.94 4.08 -7.89
C ASN A 181 -22.93 5.04 -8.54
N ASP A 182 -23.11 6.33 -8.30
CA ASP A 182 -22.30 7.45 -8.83
C ASP A 182 -20.79 7.30 -8.53
N GLU A 183 -20.48 6.61 -7.42
CA GLU A 183 -19.12 6.32 -6.97
C GLU A 183 -18.41 5.23 -7.82
N LEU A 184 -19.15 4.24 -8.34
CA LEU A 184 -18.61 3.19 -9.21
C LEU A 184 -18.53 3.66 -10.67
N ALA A 185 -19.49 4.47 -11.12
CA ALA A 185 -19.40 5.16 -12.41
C ALA A 185 -18.14 6.06 -12.45
N SER A 186 -17.80 6.66 -11.32
CA SER A 186 -16.58 7.42 -11.11
C SER A 186 -15.30 6.57 -11.05
N GLN A 187 -15.31 5.25 -11.26
CA GLN A 187 -14.10 4.43 -11.40
C GLN A 187 -13.92 3.83 -12.80
N VAL A 188 -14.67 4.36 -13.75
CA VAL A 188 -14.74 3.89 -15.12
C VAL A 188 -14.51 5.07 -16.07
N LEU A 189 -13.93 4.80 -17.24
CA LEU A 189 -13.65 5.76 -18.29
C LEU A 189 -14.12 5.20 -19.64
N ASP A 190 -14.92 5.97 -20.36
CA ASP A 190 -15.24 5.67 -21.75
C ASP A 190 -14.04 6.02 -22.64
N VAL A 191 -13.58 5.02 -23.39
CA VAL A 191 -12.41 5.10 -24.27
C VAL A 191 -12.74 4.69 -25.70
N THR A 192 -14.02 4.69 -26.07
CA THR A 192 -14.53 4.34 -27.40
C THR A 192 -13.92 5.21 -28.50
N LEU A 193 -13.86 6.53 -28.27
CA LEU A 193 -13.33 7.49 -29.24
C LEU A 193 -11.80 7.33 -29.43
N PRO A 194 -10.97 7.32 -28.36
CA PRO A 194 -9.54 7.01 -28.47
C PRO A 194 -9.24 5.70 -29.19
N LEU A 195 -9.98 4.63 -28.92
CA LEU A 195 -9.72 3.36 -29.60
C LEU A 195 -10.07 3.43 -31.08
N ASN A 196 -11.20 4.05 -31.47
CA ASN A 196 -11.51 4.26 -32.89
C ASN A 196 -10.43 5.09 -33.61
N PHE A 197 -9.80 6.04 -32.92
CA PHE A 197 -8.66 6.78 -33.48
C PHE A 197 -7.42 5.88 -33.73
N LEU A 198 -7.20 4.89 -32.87
CA LEU A 198 -6.06 3.96 -32.95
C LEU A 198 -6.22 2.86 -33.99
N VAL A 199 -7.42 2.68 -34.56
CA VAL A 199 -7.63 1.79 -35.70
C VAL A 199 -6.79 2.27 -36.89
N ASN A 200 -6.02 1.35 -37.46
CA ASN A 200 -5.21 1.62 -38.65
C ASN A 200 -6.05 1.61 -39.93
N ASP A 201 -5.49 2.06 -41.06
CA ASP A 201 -6.22 2.08 -42.33
C ASP A 201 -6.62 0.68 -42.83
N SER A 202 -5.90 -0.36 -42.40
CA SER A 202 -6.18 -1.76 -42.71
C SER A 202 -7.32 -2.37 -41.88
N GLY A 203 -7.96 -1.60 -40.99
CA GLY A 203 -9.07 -2.08 -40.17
C GLY A 203 -8.65 -3.00 -39.02
N GLN A 204 -7.45 -2.80 -38.47
CA GLN A 204 -6.94 -3.52 -37.30
C GLN A 204 -6.57 -2.53 -36.19
N LEU A 205 -6.74 -2.96 -34.94
CA LEU A 205 -6.24 -2.26 -33.76
C LEU A 205 -5.30 -3.18 -32.99
N LYS A 206 -4.12 -2.65 -32.66
CA LYS A 206 -3.11 -3.35 -31.88
C LYS A 206 -2.65 -2.50 -30.71
N LEU A 207 -2.84 -3.00 -29.49
CA LEU A 207 -2.24 -2.51 -28.26
C LEU A 207 -1.17 -3.50 -27.82
N HIS A 208 0.06 -3.01 -27.62
CA HIS A 208 1.20 -3.86 -27.31
C HIS A 208 1.21 -4.33 -25.84
N ASP A 209 1.72 -5.54 -25.63
CA ASP A 209 1.98 -6.08 -24.29
C ASP A 209 2.95 -5.20 -23.50
N GLY A 210 2.77 -5.16 -22.18
CA GLY A 210 3.62 -4.41 -21.25
C GLY A 210 3.40 -2.89 -21.23
N VAL A 211 2.56 -2.35 -22.13
CA VAL A 211 2.20 -0.93 -22.14
C VAL A 211 0.93 -0.72 -21.33
N LYS A 212 1.02 0.14 -20.30
CA LYS A 212 -0.17 0.54 -19.51
C LYS A 212 -1.20 1.21 -20.40
N LYS A 213 -2.43 0.72 -20.39
CA LYS A 213 -3.53 1.33 -21.15
C LYS A 213 -3.82 2.77 -20.69
N SER A 214 -3.57 3.08 -19.41
CA SER A 214 -3.66 4.47 -18.90
C SER A 214 -2.67 5.46 -19.54
N GLY A 215 -1.61 4.97 -20.20
CA GLY A 215 -0.61 5.80 -20.89
C GLY A 215 -0.98 6.13 -22.33
N ILE A 216 -2.08 5.59 -22.84
CA ILE A 216 -2.57 5.85 -24.19
C ILE A 216 -3.21 7.26 -24.23
N MET A 217 -3.06 7.97 -25.35
CA MET A 217 -3.69 9.29 -25.52
C MET A 217 -5.23 9.17 -25.41
N GLY A 218 -5.83 10.01 -24.56
CA GLY A 218 -7.27 9.96 -24.29
C GLY A 218 -7.68 8.93 -23.24
N PHE A 219 -6.71 8.20 -22.65
CA PHE A 219 -6.90 7.37 -21.47
C PHE A 219 -6.38 8.10 -20.22
N CYS A 220 -6.84 7.64 -19.05
CA CYS A 220 -6.25 7.95 -17.75
C CYS A 220 -6.50 6.77 -16.80
N ASP A 221 -5.81 6.70 -15.66
CA ASP A 221 -6.09 5.71 -14.61
C ASP A 221 -7.25 6.20 -13.72
N PRO A 222 -8.46 5.61 -13.82
CA PRO A 222 -9.61 6.05 -13.02
C PRO A 222 -9.59 5.51 -11.58
N CYS A 223 -8.74 4.51 -11.28
CA CYS A 223 -8.67 3.87 -9.97
C CYS A 223 -7.22 3.41 -9.64
N PRO A 224 -6.35 4.34 -9.21
CA PRO A 224 -4.97 4.03 -8.87
C PRO A 224 -4.88 3.02 -7.71
N GLY A 225 -4.05 2.00 -7.87
CA GLY A 225 -3.84 0.94 -6.87
C GLY A 225 -4.83 -0.22 -6.94
N GLU A 226 -5.91 -0.10 -7.72
CA GLU A 226 -6.85 -1.18 -8.01
C GLU A 226 -6.57 -1.82 -9.38
N PRO A 227 -6.92 -3.11 -9.57
CA PRO A 227 -6.77 -3.80 -10.85
C PRO A 227 -7.77 -3.25 -11.87
N LYS A 228 -7.26 -3.02 -13.07
CA LYS A 228 -8.01 -2.42 -14.18
C LYS A 228 -8.10 -3.36 -15.36
N GLN A 229 -9.20 -3.24 -16.07
CA GLN A 229 -9.47 -3.99 -17.29
C GLN A 229 -10.04 -3.06 -18.35
N LEU A 230 -9.75 -3.38 -19.61
CA LEU A 230 -10.36 -2.76 -20.78
C LEU A 230 -11.36 -3.76 -21.36
N HIS A 231 -12.62 -3.34 -21.45
CA HIS A 231 -13.69 -4.05 -22.13
C HIS A 231 -13.98 -3.36 -23.46
N VAL A 232 -14.07 -4.12 -24.54
CA VAL A 232 -14.27 -3.60 -25.91
C VAL A 232 -15.33 -4.42 -26.61
N GLU A 233 -16.39 -3.73 -27.02
CA GLU A 233 -17.40 -4.19 -27.96
C GLU A 233 -17.09 -3.53 -29.33
N TYR A 234 -17.10 -4.33 -30.39
CA TYR A 234 -16.82 -3.85 -31.74
C TYR A 234 -17.60 -4.62 -32.79
N THR A 235 -17.69 -4.02 -33.98
CA THR A 235 -18.27 -4.63 -35.16
C THR A 235 -17.22 -4.79 -36.25
N TYR A 236 -17.29 -5.90 -36.98
CA TYR A 236 -16.41 -6.19 -38.10
C TYR A 236 -17.21 -6.97 -39.16
N HIS A 237 -17.26 -6.47 -40.40
CA HIS A 237 -18.14 -6.99 -41.46
C HIS A 237 -19.61 -7.15 -41.06
N GLY A 238 -20.11 -6.25 -40.21
CA GLY A 238 -21.51 -6.27 -39.74
C GLY A 238 -21.80 -7.23 -38.58
N GLU A 239 -20.82 -8.04 -38.18
CA GLU A 239 -20.93 -8.97 -37.06
C GLU A 239 -20.43 -8.33 -35.76
N SER A 240 -20.99 -8.73 -34.62
CA SER A 240 -20.65 -8.16 -33.30
C SER A 240 -19.64 -9.04 -32.54
N TYR A 241 -18.73 -8.39 -31.84
CA TYR A 241 -17.63 -9.02 -31.11
C TYR A 241 -17.40 -8.32 -29.77
N GLU A 242 -16.92 -9.07 -28.79
CA GLU A 242 -16.67 -8.61 -27.43
C GLU A 242 -15.38 -9.21 -26.87
N VAL A 243 -14.57 -8.40 -26.19
CA VAL A 243 -13.32 -8.85 -25.55
C VAL A 243 -13.00 -8.01 -24.31
N ALA A 244 -12.48 -8.67 -23.28
CA ALA A 244 -11.95 -8.03 -22.09
C ALA A 244 -10.47 -8.39 -21.90
N VAL A 245 -9.61 -7.39 -21.68
CA VAL A 245 -8.16 -7.55 -21.51
C VAL A 245 -7.65 -6.76 -20.31
N ASP A 246 -6.67 -7.30 -19.61
CA ASP A 246 -6.05 -6.66 -18.44
C ASP A 246 -5.17 -5.45 -18.83
N ASP A 247 -4.85 -4.58 -17.87
CA ASP A 247 -4.19 -3.28 -18.08
C ASP A 247 -2.86 -3.31 -18.87
N TYR A 248 -2.13 -4.41 -18.85
CA TYR A 248 -0.85 -4.58 -19.57
C TYR A 248 -0.93 -5.57 -20.72
N GLU A 249 -2.06 -6.26 -20.87
CA GLU A 249 -2.20 -7.37 -21.82
C GLU A 249 -2.30 -6.86 -23.26
N GLU A 250 -1.71 -7.61 -24.20
CA GLU A 250 -1.82 -7.34 -25.63
C GLU A 250 -3.29 -7.41 -26.08
N LEU A 251 -3.69 -6.48 -26.95
CA LEU A 251 -4.98 -6.55 -27.63
C LEU A 251 -4.77 -6.40 -29.12
N ILE A 252 -5.11 -7.43 -29.88
CA ILE A 252 -5.16 -7.39 -31.34
C ILE A 252 -6.60 -7.68 -31.74
N ILE A 253 -7.25 -6.78 -32.46
CA ILE A 253 -8.61 -6.97 -32.99
C ILE A 253 -8.66 -6.54 -34.46
N PRO A 254 -9.52 -7.18 -35.29
CA PRO A 254 -10.52 -8.19 -34.96
C PRO A 254 -9.94 -9.61 -34.75
N GLN A 255 -10.61 -10.44 -33.93
CA GLN A 255 -10.31 -11.89 -33.80
C GLN A 255 -11.61 -12.70 -33.78
N ILE A 256 -11.60 -13.86 -34.46
CA ILE A 256 -12.77 -14.75 -34.57
C ILE A 256 -13.23 -15.26 -33.20
N ALA A 257 -12.30 -15.48 -32.26
CA ALA A 257 -12.59 -15.96 -30.92
C ALA A 257 -13.45 -14.99 -30.08
N HIS A 258 -13.55 -13.73 -30.49
CA HIS A 258 -14.31 -12.69 -29.78
C HIS A 258 -15.76 -12.57 -30.29
N ARG A 259 -16.20 -13.39 -31.26
CA ARG A 259 -17.53 -13.26 -31.85
C ARG A 259 -18.61 -13.61 -30.81
N VAL A 260 -19.66 -12.80 -30.76
CA VAL A 260 -20.85 -13.02 -29.91
C VAL A 260 -21.91 -13.81 -30.67
#